data_AF-W7BCZ7-F1
#
_entry.id   AF-W7BCZ7-F1
#
_cell.length_a   1.000
_cell.length_b   1.000
_cell.length_c   1.000
_cell.angle_alpha   90.00
_cell.angle_beta   90.00
_cell.angle_gamma   90.00
#
_symmetry.space_group_name_H-M   'P 1'
#
loop_
_entity.id
_entity.type
_entity.pdbx_description
1 polymer ?
#
loop_
_entity_poly.entity_id
_entity_poly.type
_entity_poly.pdbx_seq_one_letter_code
_entity_poly.pdbx_strand_id
1 'polypeptide(L)'
;MYRKEIKKEVTIEDIIQELEQNSLNREQVQRKEYHKNEQIAEDYGRVILLKQGYIVKFMHVKKQERAIGFYAGEALVDFDRVFVSKEENQFVLKSA
;
A
#
# COMPACT_ATOMS: atom_id res chain seq x y z
N MET A 1 15.16 -38.91 1.01
CA MET A 1 15.06 -37.62 1.73
C MET A 1 14.45 -36.59 0.79
N TYR A 2 13.19 -36.22 0.99
CA TYR A 2 12.56 -35.15 0.22
C TYR A 2 12.96 -33.81 0.86
N ARG A 3 13.85 -33.06 0.20
CA ARG A 3 14.06 -31.64 0.50
C ARG A 3 12.77 -30.93 0.10
N LYS A 4 11.98 -30.48 1.07
CA LYS A 4 10.97 -29.44 0.82
C LYS A 4 11.72 -28.21 0.33
N GLU A 5 11.55 -27.83 -0.93
CA GLU A 5 11.94 -26.52 -1.41
C GLU A 5 11.16 -25.48 -0.60
N ILE A 6 11.85 -24.79 0.30
CA ILE A 6 11.30 -23.63 1.00
C ILE A 6 11.25 -22.54 -0.07
N LYS A 7 10.07 -22.31 -0.66
CA LYS A 7 9.84 -21.17 -1.54
C LYS A 7 10.15 -19.91 -0.72
N LYS A 8 11.16 -19.15 -1.13
CA LYS A 8 11.52 -17.87 -0.51
C LYS A 8 10.26 -16.99 -0.51
N GLU A 9 9.79 -16.60 0.66
CA GLU A 9 8.69 -15.65 0.78
C GLU A 9 9.13 -14.31 0.19
N VAL A 10 8.30 -13.71 -0.66
CA VAL A 10 8.59 -12.41 -1.28
C VAL A 10 8.33 -11.33 -0.24
N THR A 11 9.34 -10.48 0.00
CA THR A 11 9.28 -9.37 0.97
C THR A 11 8.90 -8.05 0.28
N ILE A 12 8.51 -7.03 1.05
CA ILE A 12 8.34 -5.69 0.46
C ILE A 12 9.64 -5.14 -0.12
N GLU A 13 10.80 -5.49 0.45
CA GLU A 13 12.08 -5.05 -0.10
C GLU A 13 12.33 -5.67 -1.49
N ASP A 14 11.96 -6.94 -1.70
CA ASP A 14 12.04 -7.57 -3.03
C ASP A 14 11.14 -6.82 -4.05
N ILE A 15 9.93 -6.41 -3.63
CA ILE A 15 9.00 -5.64 -4.48
C ILE A 15 9.56 -4.25 -4.81
N ILE A 16 10.12 -3.55 -3.81
CA ILE A 16 10.75 -2.23 -4.01
C ILE A 16 11.92 -2.35 -4.99
N GLN A 17 12.79 -3.35 -4.83
CA GLN A 17 13.91 -3.59 -5.72
C GLN A 17 13.45 -3.87 -7.16
N GLU A 18 12.43 -4.70 -7.33
CA GLU A 18 11.85 -5.00 -8.64
C GLU A 18 11.31 -3.74 -9.33
N LEU A 19 10.59 -2.88 -8.60
CA LEU A 19 10.07 -1.61 -9.12
C LEU A 19 11.19 -0.64 -9.51
N GLU A 20 12.25 -0.53 -8.71
CA GLU A 20 13.38 0.36 -9.01
C GLU A 20 14.17 -0.08 -10.24
N GLN A 21 14.34 -1.40 -10.41
CA GLN A 21 15.11 -1.97 -11.51
C GLN A 21 14.33 -1.99 -12.81
N ASN A 22 13.06 -2.40 -12.77
CA ASN A 22 12.27 -2.78 -13.94
C ASN A 22 11.08 -1.87 -14.25
N SER A 23 10.83 -0.81 -13.47
CA SER A 23 9.79 0.16 -13.82
C SER A 23 10.09 0.80 -15.19
N LEU A 24 9.06 0.82 -16.04
CA LEU A 24 9.10 1.48 -17.36
C LEU A 24 9.37 2.99 -17.22
N ASN A 25 8.97 3.58 -16.09
CA ASN A 25 9.23 4.97 -15.76
C ASN A 25 9.69 5.10 -14.30
N ARG A 26 11.02 5.19 -14.12
CA ARG A 26 11.65 5.30 -12.79
C ARG A 26 11.24 6.55 -12.01
N GLU A 27 10.83 7.61 -12.69
CA GLU A 27 10.37 8.85 -12.04
C GLU A 27 9.05 8.67 -11.26
N GLN A 28 8.31 7.59 -11.56
CA GLN A 28 7.09 7.23 -10.85
C GLN A 28 7.36 6.51 -9.52
N VAL A 29 8.58 6.01 -9.30
CA VAL A 29 8.99 5.37 -8.04
C VAL A 29 9.66 6.42 -7.17
N GLN A 30 8.95 6.91 -6.16
CA GLN A 30 9.45 7.96 -5.27
C GLN A 30 9.62 7.44 -3.85
N ARG A 31 10.80 7.69 -3.26
CA ARG A 31 11.05 7.46 -1.83
C ARG A 31 10.85 8.76 -1.08
N LYS A 32 10.10 8.69 0.01
CA LYS A 32 9.86 9.84 0.89
C LYS A 32 9.77 9.38 2.33
N GLU A 33 10.42 10.13 3.21
CA GLU A 33 10.31 9.95 4.65
C GLU A 33 9.24 10.90 5.20
N TYR A 34 8.53 10.42 6.21
CA TYR A 34 7.50 11.18 6.91
C TYR A 34 7.75 11.11 8.41
N HIS A 35 7.52 12.22 9.08
CA HIS A 35 7.58 12.35 10.53
C HIS A 35 6.19 12.26 11.16
N LYS A 36 6.16 12.06 12.48
CA LYS A 36 4.91 11.96 13.24
C LYS A 36 4.03 13.18 13.00
N ASN A 37 2.75 12.94 12.72
CA ASN A 37 1.71 13.93 12.41
C ASN A 37 1.85 14.63 11.05
N GLU A 38 2.84 14.28 10.22
CA GLU A 38 2.85 14.75 8.84
C GLU A 38 1.74 14.09 8.03
N GLN A 39 1.13 14.87 7.14
CA GLN A 39 0.07 14.40 6.27
C GLN A 39 0.64 13.92 4.94
N ILE A 40 0.24 12.71 4.56
CA ILE A 40 0.49 12.20 3.21
C ILE A 40 -0.64 12.75 2.32
N ALA A 41 -0.29 13.65 1.39
CA ALA A 41 -1.27 14.22 0.47
C ALA A 41 -1.94 13.11 -0.36
N GLU A 42 -3.27 13.20 -0.52
CA GLU A 42 -4.03 12.25 -1.34
C GLU A 42 -3.69 12.45 -2.82
N ASP A 43 -3.36 11.35 -3.49
CA ASP A 43 -3.02 11.33 -4.90
C ASP A 43 -3.66 10.10 -5.55
N TYR A 44 -4.59 10.34 -6.48
CA TYR A 44 -5.39 9.29 -7.10
C TYR A 44 -4.54 8.53 -8.13
N GLY A 45 -4.38 7.22 -7.92
CA GLY A 45 -3.57 6.36 -8.79
C GLY A 45 -2.18 6.04 -8.23
N ARG A 46 -1.82 6.58 -7.06
CA ARG A 46 -0.58 6.21 -6.36
C ARG A 46 -0.81 5.04 -5.41
N VAL A 47 0.07 4.04 -5.50
CA VAL A 47 0.23 3.01 -4.45
C VAL A 47 1.31 3.46 -3.47
N ILE A 48 1.08 3.29 -2.18
CA ILE A 48 2.11 3.53 -1.16
C ILE A 48 2.62 2.19 -0.64
N LEU A 49 3.93 1.97 -0.77
CA LEU A 49 4.66 0.88 -0.14
C LEU A 49 5.23 1.38 1.19
N LEU A 50 4.68 0.90 2.31
CA LEU A 50 5.18 1.21 3.64
C LEU A 50 6.33 0.26 3.96
N LYS A 51 7.55 0.82 4.02
CA LYS A 51 8.75 0.06 4.42
C LYS A 51 8.91 -0.06 5.93
N GLN A 52 8.57 0.98 6.68
CA GLN A 52 8.71 1.02 8.14
C GLN A 52 7.70 1.97 8.78
N GLY A 53 7.33 1.69 10.04
CA GLY A 53 6.42 2.52 10.82
C GLY A 53 4.95 2.14 10.65
N TYR A 54 4.06 3.13 10.77
CA TYR A 54 2.62 2.95 10.59
C TYR A 54 1.95 4.19 9.97
N ILE A 55 0.84 3.97 9.28
CA ILE A 55 -0.02 4.98 8.66
C ILE A 55 -1.44 4.80 9.20
N VAL A 56 -2.09 5.92 9.53
CA VAL A 56 -3.51 5.94 9.88
C VAL A 56 -4.27 6.70 8.81
N LYS A 57 -5.30 6.07 8.24
CA LYS A 57 -6.17 6.69 7.26
C LYS A 57 -7.42 7.23 7.94
N PHE A 58 -7.68 8.51 7.73
CA PHE A 58 -8.85 9.20 8.26
C PHE A 58 -9.85 9.50 7.15
N MET A 59 -11.13 9.52 7.50
CA MET A 59 -12.22 9.93 6.62
C MET A 59 -13.16 10.87 7.36
N HIS A 60 -13.57 11.93 6.69
CA HIS A 60 -14.56 12.87 7.20
C HIS A 60 -15.97 12.34 6.91
N VAL A 61 -16.69 11.94 7.96
CA VAL A 61 -18.08 11.44 7.88
C VAL A 61 -18.96 12.31 8.77
N LYS A 62 -20.01 12.92 8.20
CA LYS A 62 -20.98 13.76 8.94
C LYS A 62 -20.30 14.82 9.83
N LYS A 63 -19.29 15.53 9.30
CA LYS A 63 -18.48 16.56 10.01
C LYS A 63 -17.61 16.04 11.17
N GLN A 64 -17.38 14.73 11.25
CA GLN A 64 -16.44 14.13 12.20
C GLN A 64 -15.33 13.42 11.44
N GLU A 65 -14.08 13.59 11.88
CA GLU A 65 -12.96 12.79 11.41
C GLU A 65 -12.97 11.43 12.11
N ARG A 66 -12.87 10.34 11.34
CA ARG A 66 -12.79 8.98 11.88
C ARG A 66 -11.62 8.24 11.28
N ALA A 67 -10.89 7.51 12.11
CA ALA A 67 -9.91 6.54 11.63
C ALA A 67 -10.65 5.37 10.98
N ILE A 68 -10.34 5.10 9.71
CA ILE A 68 -10.97 4.05 8.91
C ILE A 68 -9.98 2.98 8.44
N GLY A 69 -8.68 3.22 8.63
CA GLY A 69 -7.63 2.26 8.28
C GLY A 69 -6.39 2.49 9.13
N PHE A 70 -5.72 1.39 9.45
CA PHE A 70 -4.45 1.37 10.16
C PHE A 70 -3.53 0.37 9.47
N TYR A 71 -2.37 0.84 9.02
CA TYR A 71 -1.38 0.06 8.29
C TYR A 71 -0.07 0.13 9.06
N ALA A 72 0.55 -1.00 9.39
CA ALA A 72 1.80 -1.02 10.14
C ALA A 72 2.74 -2.09 9.60
N GLY A 73 4.05 -1.84 9.71
CA GLY A 73 5.08 -2.71 9.16
C GLY A 73 5.13 -2.67 7.64
N GLU A 74 5.52 -3.79 7.03
CA GLU A 74 5.53 -3.95 5.58
C GLU A 74 4.10 -4.04 5.03
N ALA A 75 3.58 -2.93 4.48
CA ALA A 75 2.20 -2.86 3.97
C ALA A 75 2.09 -2.18 2.60
N LEU A 76 1.11 -2.61 1.81
CA LEU A 76 0.63 -1.95 0.60
C LEU A 76 -0.63 -1.13 0.93
N VAL A 77 -0.58 0.17 0.70
CA VAL A 77 -1.68 1.09 0.99
C VAL A 77 -2.25 1.64 -0.32
N ASP A 78 -3.58 1.71 -0.39
CA ASP A 78 -4.36 2.23 -1.53
C ASP A 78 -4.13 1.49 -2.86
N PHE A 79 -3.64 0.24 -2.81
CA PHE A 79 -3.45 -0.60 -4.00
C PHE A 79 -4.76 -0.91 -4.73
N ASP A 80 -5.84 -1.13 -3.98
CA ASP A 80 -7.19 -1.35 -4.49
C ASP A 80 -7.72 -0.19 -5.34
N ARG A 81 -7.32 1.04 -5.01
CA ARG A 81 -7.75 2.26 -5.72
C ARG A 81 -7.13 2.41 -7.11
N VAL A 82 -6.07 1.67 -7.42
CA VAL A 82 -5.41 1.75 -8.74
C VAL A 82 -6.18 0.97 -9.82
N PHE A 83 -6.95 -0.04 -9.41
CA PHE A 83 -7.63 -0.95 -10.35
C PHE A 83 -9.13 -0.70 -10.49
N VAL A 84 -9.72 0.13 -9.61
CA VAL A 84 -11.16 0.34 -9.55
C VAL A 84 -11.48 1.80 -9.88
N SER A 85 -12.12 2.03 -11.03
CA SER A 85 -12.76 3.31 -11.32
C SER A 85 -13.86 3.55 -10.28
N LYS A 86 -14.06 4.80 -9.87
CA LYS A 86 -14.98 5.19 -8.78
C LYS A 86 -16.42 4.67 -8.97
N GLU A 87 -16.79 4.30 -10.20
CA GLU A 87 -18.13 3.89 -10.64
C GLU A 87 -18.44 2.39 -10.41
N GLU A 88 -17.44 1.53 -10.16
CA GLU A 88 -17.61 0.06 -10.11
C GLU A 88 -17.18 -0.57 -8.76
N ASN A 89 -17.51 0.06 -7.64
CA ASN A 89 -17.28 -0.55 -6.33
C ASN A 89 -18.31 -1.67 -6.04
N GLN A 90 -17.93 -2.93 -6.24
CA GLN A 90 -18.60 -4.09 -5.63
C GLN A 90 -17.60 -4.91 -4.81
N PHE A 91 -17.76 -4.90 -3.49
CA PHE A 91 -16.96 -5.70 -2.58
C PHE A 91 -17.69 -7.02 -2.29
N VAL A 92 -17.06 -8.14 -2.62
CA VAL A 92 -17.55 -9.48 -2.27
C VAL A 92 -16.53 -10.13 -1.34
N LEU A 93 -16.95 -10.44 -0.12
CA LEU A 93 -16.15 -11.22 0.82
C LEU A 93 -16.07 -12.66 0.32
N LYS A 94 -14.91 -13.10 -0.18
CA LYS A 94 -14.70 -14.50 -0.53
C LYS A 94 -13.97 -15.23 0.60
N SER A 95 -14.80 -15.87 1.43
CA SER A 95 -14.50 -16.85 2.50
C SER A 95 -13.68 -16.37 3.71
N ALA A 96 -13.99 -17.00 4.85
CA ALA A 96 -13.39 -16.82 6.17
C ALA A 96 -12.21 -17.78 6.39
#